data_AF-A0A820EQ29-F1
#
_entry.id   AF-A0A820EQ29-F1
#
_cell.length_a   1.000
_cell.length_b   1.000
_cell.length_c   1.000
_cell.angle_alpha   90.00
_cell.angle_beta   90.00
_cell.angle_gamma   90.00
#
_symmetry.space_group_name_H-M   'P 1'
#
loop_
_entity.id
_entity.type
_entity.pdbx_description
1 polymer ?
#
loop_
_entity_poly.entity_id
_entity_poly.type
_entity_poly.pdbx_seq_one_letter_code
_entity_poly.pdbx_strand_id
1 'polypeptide(L)'
;PILFDTFNFSPSAGRTTEKDKQIYEQLLTYRTLPVDDSTLFKDLKQCASTTTGMSVQDLLQKDVKQVSGPNIRLVISSLPSEYTVEKLIGQLKTMKDIDEFLSNNDNADGVIMLSLETTNDETKRQLGFYIKKYEHMLPINEYIQRGEHNLNLRERGIPINQARIKLFEQRNVQASRKQILPLIENFAKDFAPQNSS
;
A
#
# COMPACT_ATOMS: atom_id res chain seq x y z
N PRO A 1 -18.35 7.77 -4.56
CA PRO A 1 -18.05 6.54 -3.79
C PRO A 1 -18.49 5.26 -4.51
N ILE A 2 -19.80 5.06 -4.74
CA ILE A 2 -20.34 3.81 -5.33
C ILE A 2 -19.70 3.49 -6.68
N LEU A 3 -19.70 4.43 -7.63
CA LEU A 3 -19.05 4.23 -8.94
C LEU A 3 -17.57 3.86 -8.81
N PHE A 4 -16.86 4.41 -7.82
CA PHE A 4 -15.43 4.15 -7.64
C PHE A 4 -15.19 2.75 -7.05
N ASP A 5 -15.91 2.38 -5.99
CA ASP A 5 -15.74 1.10 -5.28
C ASP A 5 -16.23 -0.11 -6.09
N THR A 6 -17.31 0.08 -6.86
CA THR A 6 -17.90 -0.94 -7.74
C THR A 6 -17.24 -1.00 -9.12
N PHE A 7 -16.22 -0.18 -9.37
CA PHE A 7 -15.58 -0.07 -10.69
C PHE A 7 -16.60 0.22 -11.81
N ASN A 8 -17.44 1.23 -11.60
CA ASN A 8 -18.55 1.60 -12.48
C ASN A 8 -19.48 0.42 -12.77
N PHE A 9 -19.85 -0.32 -11.73
CA PHE A 9 -20.67 -1.53 -11.81
C PHE A 9 -20.11 -2.63 -12.73
N SER A 10 -18.81 -2.61 -13.04
CA SER A 10 -18.20 -3.57 -13.95
C SER A 10 -18.41 -5.02 -13.45
N PRO A 11 -19.07 -5.89 -14.24
CA PRO A 11 -19.26 -7.29 -13.88
C PRO A 11 -17.93 -8.02 -13.69
N SER A 12 -16.91 -7.66 -14.48
CA SER A 12 -15.57 -8.27 -14.40
C SER A 12 -14.80 -7.88 -13.13
N ALA A 13 -15.16 -6.76 -12.48
CA ALA A 13 -14.56 -6.37 -11.21
C ALA A 13 -15.10 -7.19 -10.03
N GLY A 14 -16.30 -7.75 -10.13
CA GLY A 14 -16.91 -8.61 -9.11
C GLY A 14 -17.15 -7.92 -7.76
N ARG A 15 -17.25 -6.59 -7.72
CA ARG A 15 -17.35 -5.76 -6.50
C ARG A 15 -18.73 -5.16 -6.25
N THR A 16 -19.69 -5.41 -7.14
CA THR A 16 -21.02 -4.83 -7.10
C THR A 16 -21.98 -5.71 -6.30
N THR A 17 -22.69 -5.12 -5.34
CA THR A 17 -23.84 -5.76 -4.68
C THR A 17 -25.16 -5.19 -5.17
N GLU A 18 -26.27 -5.91 -4.94
CA GLU A 18 -27.60 -5.41 -5.29
C GLU A 18 -27.98 -4.14 -4.51
N LYS A 19 -27.48 -4.02 -3.27
CA LYS A 19 -27.64 -2.83 -2.46
C LYS A 19 -26.94 -1.61 -3.08
N ASP A 20 -25.77 -1.80 -3.67
CA ASP A 20 -25.04 -0.71 -4.34
C ASP A 20 -25.85 -0.14 -5.51
N LYS A 21 -26.51 -1.00 -6.29
CA LYS A 21 -27.39 -0.58 -7.40
C LYS A 21 -28.61 0.18 -6.89
N GLN A 22 -29.31 -0.36 -5.90
CA GLN A 22 -30.51 0.27 -5.33
C GLN A 22 -30.22 1.66 -4.75
N ILE A 23 -29.13 1.78 -3.98
CA ILE A 23 -28.73 3.09 -3.42
C ILE A 23 -28.29 4.03 -4.54
N TYR A 24 -27.61 3.53 -5.57
CA TYR A 24 -27.21 4.35 -6.71
C TYR A 24 -28.40 4.90 -7.48
N GLU A 25 -29.41 4.08 -7.77
CA GLU A 25 -30.65 4.50 -8.42
C GLU A 25 -31.37 5.59 -7.61
N GLN A 26 -31.42 5.46 -6.28
CA GLN A 26 -31.95 6.51 -5.40
C GLN A 26 -31.11 7.79 -5.46
N LEU A 27 -29.78 7.70 -5.54
CA LEU A 27 -28.93 8.88 -5.66
C LEU A 27 -29.10 9.59 -7.01
N LEU A 28 -29.38 8.86 -8.09
CA LEU A 28 -29.64 9.44 -9.40
C LEU A 28 -30.85 10.38 -9.38
N THR A 29 -31.86 10.15 -8.53
CA THR A 29 -33.01 11.06 -8.43
C THR A 29 -32.64 12.44 -7.88
N TYR A 30 -31.54 12.55 -7.13
CA TYR A 30 -31.02 13.82 -6.60
C TYR A 30 -29.97 14.46 -7.50
N ARG A 31 -29.54 13.77 -8.56
CA ARG A 31 -28.48 14.26 -9.43
C ARG A 31 -29.02 15.29 -10.41
N THR A 32 -28.54 16.52 -10.28
CA THR A 32 -28.91 17.64 -11.15
C THR A 32 -27.89 17.91 -12.26
N LEU A 33 -26.68 17.33 -12.16
CA LEU A 33 -25.60 17.55 -13.11
C LEU A 33 -25.65 16.55 -14.28
N PRO A 34 -25.63 17.02 -15.54
CA PRO A 34 -25.63 16.17 -16.73
C PRO A 34 -24.21 15.64 -17.01
N VAL A 35 -23.75 14.71 -16.18
CA VAL A 35 -22.47 14.04 -16.37
C VAL A 35 -22.74 12.56 -16.59
N ASP A 36 -22.15 11.98 -17.62
CA ASP A 36 -22.20 10.53 -17.86
C ASP A 36 -21.38 9.77 -16.81
N ASP A 37 -21.84 8.58 -16.42
CA ASP A 37 -21.20 7.78 -15.37
C ASP A 37 -19.82 7.28 -15.76
N SER A 38 -19.62 6.97 -17.04
CA SER A 38 -18.32 6.54 -17.56
C SER A 38 -17.33 7.70 -17.56
N THR A 39 -17.76 8.90 -17.95
CA THR A 39 -16.94 10.12 -17.87
C THR A 39 -16.60 10.44 -16.42
N LEU A 40 -17.60 10.48 -15.53
CA LEU A 40 -17.37 10.75 -14.10
C LEU A 40 -16.43 9.72 -13.48
N PHE A 41 -16.61 8.44 -13.78
CA PHE A 41 -15.74 7.38 -13.28
C PHE A 41 -14.32 7.51 -13.81
N LYS A 42 -14.15 7.82 -15.10
CA LYS A 42 -12.84 8.04 -15.72
C LYS A 42 -12.13 9.22 -15.06
N ASP A 43 -12.82 10.34 -14.90
CA ASP A 43 -12.25 11.54 -14.27
C ASP A 43 -11.89 11.28 -12.81
N LEU A 44 -12.77 10.61 -12.05
CA LEU A 44 -12.48 10.20 -10.67
C LEU A 44 -11.28 9.26 -10.59
N LYS A 45 -11.17 8.29 -11.50
CA LYS A 45 -10.01 7.40 -11.58
C LYS A 45 -8.74 8.18 -11.87
N GLN A 46 -8.78 9.08 -12.86
CA GLN A 46 -7.65 9.90 -13.25
C GLN A 46 -7.20 10.82 -12.10
N CYS A 47 -8.13 11.51 -11.43
CA CYS A 47 -7.81 12.34 -10.27
C CYS A 47 -7.26 11.50 -9.10
N ALA A 48 -7.82 10.31 -8.85
CA ALA A 48 -7.37 9.43 -7.79
C ALA A 48 -5.99 8.80 -8.08
N SER A 49 -5.67 8.59 -9.36
CA SER A 49 -4.40 7.99 -9.80
C SER A 49 -3.29 9.01 -9.99
N THR A 50 -3.62 10.27 -10.30
CA THR A 50 -2.63 11.33 -10.54
C THR A 50 -1.76 11.55 -9.29
N THR A 51 -0.45 11.41 -9.48
CA THR A 51 0.57 11.68 -8.45
C THR A 51 1.49 12.85 -8.78
N THR A 52 1.18 13.60 -9.85
CA THR A 52 2.01 14.75 -10.28
C THR A 52 2.11 15.79 -9.18
N GLY A 53 3.33 16.07 -8.72
CA GLY A 53 3.60 17.06 -7.67
C GLY A 53 3.46 16.54 -6.23
N MET A 54 3.12 15.27 -6.02
CA MET A 54 3.07 14.69 -4.67
C MET A 54 4.48 14.51 -4.09
N SER A 55 4.63 14.88 -2.83
CA SER A 55 5.84 14.58 -2.05
C SER A 55 5.87 13.10 -1.64
N VAL A 56 7.02 12.64 -1.17
CA VAL A 56 7.16 11.28 -0.56
C VAL A 56 6.16 11.10 0.58
N GLN A 57 5.92 12.13 1.38
CA GLN A 57 4.94 12.07 2.48
C GLN A 57 3.52 11.91 1.95
N ASP A 58 3.11 12.66 0.93
CA ASP A 58 1.77 12.55 0.35
C ASP A 58 1.52 11.16 -0.23
N LEU A 59 2.52 10.61 -0.91
CA LEU A 59 2.49 9.26 -1.49
C LEU A 59 2.33 8.19 -0.41
N LEU A 60 3.09 8.31 0.69
CA LEU A 60 3.04 7.38 1.80
C LEU A 60 1.78 7.54 2.65
N GLN A 61 1.21 8.75 2.76
CA GLN A 61 0.06 9.04 3.63
C GLN A 61 -1.29 8.71 2.98
N LYS A 62 -1.35 8.59 1.63
CA LYS A 62 -2.60 8.49 0.87
C LYS A 62 -3.49 7.32 1.28
N ASP A 63 -2.92 6.13 1.50
CA ASP A 63 -3.67 4.94 1.92
C ASP A 63 -2.90 4.14 2.99
N VAL A 64 -2.96 4.67 4.21
CA VAL A 64 -2.25 4.15 5.38
C VAL A 64 -3.14 3.27 6.26
N LYS A 65 -2.53 2.21 6.81
CA LYS A 65 -3.01 1.50 8.00
C LYS A 65 -1.91 1.43 9.04
N GLN A 66 -2.25 1.78 10.27
CA GLN A 66 -1.35 1.56 11.40
C GLN A 66 -1.55 0.17 11.98
N VAL A 67 -0.45 -0.45 12.37
CA VAL A 67 -0.40 -1.74 13.05
C VAL A 67 0.44 -1.56 14.31
N SER A 68 -0.15 -1.84 15.47
CA SER A 68 0.53 -1.69 16.75
C SER A 68 0.51 -3.01 17.50
N GLY A 69 1.67 -3.38 18.03
CA GLY A 69 1.84 -4.43 19.02
C GLY A 69 2.53 -3.91 20.28
N PRO A 70 2.79 -4.78 21.27
CA PRO A 70 3.37 -4.36 22.55
C PRO A 70 4.74 -3.69 22.43
N ASN A 71 5.56 -4.15 21.47
CA ASN A 71 6.96 -3.73 21.35
C ASN A 71 7.31 -3.09 19.99
N ILE A 72 6.35 -2.99 19.07
CA ILE A 72 6.59 -2.43 17.74
C ILE A 72 5.34 -1.77 17.16
N ARG A 73 5.53 -0.63 16.51
CA ARG A 73 4.52 0.09 15.73
C ARG A 73 4.94 0.16 14.28
N LEU A 74 4.11 -0.33 13.38
CA LEU A 74 4.35 -0.36 11.95
C LEU A 74 3.25 0.37 11.20
N VAL A 75 3.60 0.89 10.03
CA VAL A 75 2.67 1.52 9.11
C VAL A 75 2.64 0.72 7.81
N ILE A 76 1.47 0.42 7.27
CA ILE A 76 1.30 -0.15 5.94
C ILE A 76 0.76 0.93 5.02
N SER A 77 1.58 1.37 4.07
CA SER A 77 1.24 2.34 3.04
C SER A 77 0.99 1.64 1.71
N SER A 78 -0.22 1.77 1.17
CA SER A 78 -0.52 1.35 -0.21
C SER A 78 -0.34 2.54 -1.15
N LEU A 79 0.66 2.44 -2.03
CA LEU A 79 0.99 3.48 -2.99
C LEU A 79 -0.07 3.56 -4.10
N PRO A 80 -0.27 4.76 -4.71
CA PRO A 80 -1.14 4.94 -5.86
C PRO A 80 -0.76 4.02 -7.03
N SER A 81 -1.73 3.64 -7.87
CA SER A 81 -1.55 2.66 -8.95
C SER A 81 -0.54 3.06 -10.04
N GLU A 82 -0.28 4.36 -10.22
CA GLU A 82 0.73 4.88 -11.16
C GLU A 82 2.16 4.86 -10.57
N TYR A 83 2.26 4.48 -9.31
CA TYR A 83 3.46 4.58 -8.52
C TYR A 83 3.93 3.22 -8.03
N THR A 84 5.24 3.04 -7.99
CA THR A 84 5.85 1.80 -7.52
C THR A 84 6.73 2.08 -6.31
N VAL A 85 6.96 1.06 -5.48
CA VAL A 85 7.89 1.20 -4.35
C VAL A 85 9.28 1.57 -4.88
N GLU A 86 9.68 1.00 -6.02
CA GLU A 86 10.92 1.33 -6.72
C GLU A 86 11.00 2.81 -7.16
N LYS A 87 9.92 3.37 -7.73
CA LYS A 87 9.85 4.80 -8.08
C LYS A 87 9.94 5.69 -6.83
N LEU A 88 9.27 5.30 -5.74
CA LEU A 88 9.35 6.00 -4.45
C LEU A 88 10.79 6.04 -3.94
N ILE A 89 11.44 4.88 -3.91
CA ILE A 89 12.84 4.75 -3.51
C ILE A 89 13.74 5.64 -4.39
N GLY A 90 13.51 5.67 -5.71
CA GLY A 90 14.25 6.54 -6.62
C GLY A 90 14.08 8.06 -6.37
N GLN A 91 12.96 8.48 -5.78
CA GLN A 91 12.74 9.88 -5.38
C GLN A 91 13.36 10.26 -4.03
N LEU A 92 13.67 9.28 -3.18
CA LEU A 92 14.26 9.54 -1.87
C LEU A 92 15.67 10.11 -2.04
N LYS A 93 15.83 11.39 -1.73
CA LYS A 93 17.13 12.03 -1.64
C LYS A 93 17.85 11.64 -0.34
N THR A 94 17.08 11.48 0.73
CA THR A 94 17.56 11.08 2.05
C THR A 94 16.51 10.23 2.76
N MET A 95 16.91 9.51 3.82
CA MET A 95 15.97 8.77 4.66
C MET A 95 15.10 9.68 5.55
N LYS A 96 15.41 10.99 5.62
CA LYS A 96 14.66 11.96 6.44
C LYS A 96 13.19 12.01 6.08
N ASP A 97 12.86 11.88 4.79
CA ASP A 97 11.46 11.92 4.33
C ASP A 97 10.65 10.76 4.93
N ILE A 98 11.26 9.57 5.04
CA ILE A 98 10.64 8.42 5.68
C ILE A 98 10.62 8.58 7.20
N ASP A 99 11.70 9.06 7.80
CA ASP A 99 11.77 9.26 9.26
C ASP A 99 10.75 10.29 9.75
N GLU A 100 10.53 11.36 8.99
CA GLU A 100 9.51 12.38 9.25
C GLU A 100 8.10 11.80 9.10
N PHE A 101 7.84 11.07 8.00
CA PHE A 101 6.58 10.34 7.82
C PHE A 101 6.27 9.42 9.01
N LEU A 102 7.25 8.64 9.47
CA LEU A 102 7.08 7.75 10.62
C LEU A 102 6.88 8.50 11.94
N SER A 103 7.48 9.67 12.09
CA SER A 103 7.30 10.52 13.27
C SER A 103 5.86 11.08 13.33
N ASN A 104 5.32 11.47 12.16
CA ASN A 104 3.93 11.94 12.01
C ASN A 104 2.89 10.81 12.17
N ASN A 105 3.30 9.54 12.12
CA ASN A 105 2.44 8.37 12.30
C ASN A 105 2.72 7.70 13.65
N ASP A 106 2.44 8.42 14.74
CA ASP A 106 2.56 7.96 16.14
C ASP A 106 3.95 7.42 16.50
N ASN A 107 4.99 8.04 15.95
CA ASN A 107 6.37 7.59 16.12
C ASN A 107 6.50 6.09 15.81
N ALA A 108 6.00 5.69 14.65
CA ALA A 108 6.13 4.32 14.14
C ALA A 108 7.61 3.94 13.99
N ASP A 109 7.89 2.65 14.20
CA ASP A 109 9.21 2.03 14.10
C ASP A 109 9.57 1.69 12.65
N GLY A 110 8.57 1.59 11.76
CA GLY A 110 8.82 1.28 10.36
C GLY A 110 7.59 1.36 9.46
N VAL A 111 7.84 1.32 8.15
CA VAL A 111 6.81 1.35 7.10
C VAL A 111 6.96 0.17 6.15
N ILE A 112 5.84 -0.43 5.79
CA ILE A 112 5.68 -1.44 4.75
C ILE A 112 4.94 -0.75 3.60
N MET A 113 5.59 -0.72 2.44
CA MET A 113 5.13 -0.05 1.23
C MET A 113 4.65 -1.11 0.24
N LEU A 114 3.42 -0.97 -0.24
CA LEU A 114 2.81 -1.88 -1.19
C LEU A 114 2.47 -1.10 -2.46
N SER A 115 2.81 -1.62 -3.63
CA SER A 115 2.36 -1.04 -4.90
C SER A 115 1.78 -2.10 -5.83
N LEU A 116 0.84 -1.68 -6.66
CA LEU A 116 0.26 -2.48 -7.74
C LEU A 116 0.21 -1.61 -8.99
N GLU A 117 1.08 -1.89 -9.95
CA GLU A 117 1.09 -1.24 -11.25
C GLU A 117 0.50 -2.21 -12.28
N THR A 118 -0.34 -1.71 -13.17
CA THR A 118 -0.93 -2.49 -14.27
C THR A 118 -0.66 -1.76 -15.57
N THR A 119 0.13 -2.37 -16.44
CA THR A 119 0.53 -1.83 -17.75
C THR A 119 0.40 -2.91 -18.81
N ASN A 120 -0.37 -2.66 -19.87
CA ASN A 120 -0.46 -3.52 -21.07
C ASN A 120 -0.45 -5.03 -20.76
N ASP A 121 -1.45 -5.49 -20.02
CA ASP A 121 -1.67 -6.88 -19.58
C ASP A 121 -0.71 -7.45 -18.52
N GLU A 122 0.33 -6.71 -18.12
CA GLU A 122 1.20 -7.09 -17.01
C GLU A 122 0.81 -6.38 -15.71
N THR A 123 0.67 -7.18 -14.65
CA THR A 123 0.44 -6.69 -13.29
C THR A 123 1.69 -6.88 -12.46
N LYS A 124 2.34 -5.78 -12.07
CA LYS A 124 3.53 -5.78 -11.22
C LYS A 124 3.15 -5.36 -9.80
N ARG A 125 3.36 -6.26 -8.85
CA ARG A 125 3.21 -5.97 -7.42
C ARG A 125 4.59 -5.89 -6.77
N GLN A 126 4.81 -4.83 -5.97
CA GLN A 126 6.02 -4.71 -5.17
C GLN A 126 5.65 -4.57 -3.69
N LEU A 127 6.52 -5.13 -2.86
CA LEU A 127 6.54 -4.94 -1.43
C LEU A 127 7.91 -4.37 -1.09
N GLY A 128 7.96 -3.27 -0.37
CA GLY A 128 9.20 -2.85 0.29
C GLY A 128 8.94 -2.51 1.74
N PHE A 129 10.00 -2.46 2.52
CA PHE A 129 9.88 -2.00 3.90
C PHE A 129 11.13 -1.28 4.37
N TYR A 130 10.94 -0.39 5.33
CA TYR A 130 11.99 0.30 6.08
C TYR A 130 11.68 0.20 7.56
N ILE A 131 12.69 -0.14 8.36
CA ILE A 131 12.61 -0.13 9.82
C ILE A 131 13.72 0.77 10.38
N LYS A 132 13.39 1.62 11.36
CA LYS A 132 14.33 2.54 12.01
C LYS A 132 15.46 1.80 12.72
N LYS A 133 15.10 0.77 13.50
CA LYS A 133 16.04 -0.05 14.28
C LYS A 133 16.52 -1.24 13.46
N TYR A 134 17.84 -1.33 13.28
CA TYR A 134 18.45 -2.41 12.48
C TYR A 134 18.15 -3.81 13.07
N GLU A 135 18.12 -3.94 14.39
CA GLU A 135 17.81 -5.19 15.10
C GLU A 135 16.39 -5.73 14.80
N HIS A 136 15.44 -4.88 14.42
CA HIS A 136 14.08 -5.28 14.02
C HIS A 136 13.98 -5.69 12.55
N MET A 137 14.98 -5.36 11.73
CA MET A 137 14.96 -5.56 10.28
C MET A 137 15.03 -7.03 9.89
N LEU A 138 15.88 -7.82 10.56
CA LEU A 138 16.01 -9.25 10.28
C LEU A 138 14.74 -10.04 10.66
N PRO A 139 14.16 -9.88 11.87
CA PRO A 139 12.91 -10.56 12.23
C PRO A 139 11.75 -10.30 11.27
N ILE A 140 11.54 -9.04 10.85
CA ILE A 140 10.47 -8.73 9.91
C ILE A 140 10.76 -9.31 8.52
N ASN A 141 12.01 -9.26 8.06
CA ASN A 141 12.45 -9.80 6.78
C ASN A 141 12.22 -11.31 6.69
N GLU A 142 12.55 -12.04 7.75
CA GLU A 142 12.33 -13.48 7.85
C GLU A 142 10.85 -13.79 7.92
N TYR A 143 10.08 -13.05 8.72
CA TYR A 143 8.64 -13.25 8.87
C TYR A 143 7.92 -13.13 7.53
N ILE A 144 8.06 -12.00 6.81
CA ILE A 144 7.32 -11.78 5.55
C ILE A 144 7.70 -12.78 4.45
N GLN A 145 8.88 -13.39 4.53
CA GLN A 145 9.37 -14.36 3.54
C GLN A 145 9.03 -15.81 3.88
N ARG A 146 8.34 -16.08 5.00
CA ARG A 146 7.89 -17.44 5.32
C ARG A 146 6.99 -17.98 4.22
N GLY A 147 7.28 -19.20 3.77
CA GLY A 147 6.54 -19.85 2.68
C GLY A 147 5.04 -19.98 2.95
N GLU A 148 4.65 -20.11 4.22
CA GLU A 148 3.25 -20.21 4.67
C GLU A 148 2.40 -18.96 4.33
N HIS A 149 3.03 -17.79 4.16
CA HIS A 149 2.33 -16.56 3.79
C HIS A 149 2.02 -16.50 2.28
N ASN A 150 2.63 -17.37 1.48
CA ASN A 150 2.43 -17.46 0.03
C ASN A 150 2.57 -16.12 -0.72
N LEU A 151 3.45 -15.22 -0.26
CA LEU A 151 3.68 -13.93 -0.92
C LEU A 151 4.58 -14.07 -2.17
N ASN A 152 5.39 -15.12 -2.23
CA ASN A 152 6.33 -15.42 -3.32
C ASN A 152 7.22 -14.19 -3.65
N LEU A 153 7.95 -13.74 -2.63
CA LEU A 153 8.80 -12.55 -2.68
C LEU A 153 10.14 -12.88 -3.35
N ARG A 154 10.59 -12.00 -4.25
CA ARG A 154 11.94 -12.01 -4.81
C ARG A 154 12.61 -10.68 -4.50
N GLU A 155 13.67 -10.72 -3.69
CA GLU A 155 14.43 -9.52 -3.34
C GLU A 155 15.04 -8.88 -4.59
N ARG A 156 15.01 -7.55 -4.61
CA ARG A 156 15.60 -6.69 -5.64
C ARG A 156 16.72 -5.88 -5.01
N GLY A 157 17.80 -5.69 -5.77
CA GLY A 157 18.85 -4.77 -5.39
C GLY A 157 18.33 -3.33 -5.33
N ILE A 158 18.86 -2.57 -4.38
CA ILE A 158 18.59 -1.15 -4.21
C ILE A 158 19.92 -0.37 -4.16
N PRO A 159 19.91 0.95 -4.44
CA PRO A 159 21.07 1.80 -4.27
C PRO A 159 21.70 1.70 -2.87
N ILE A 160 23.04 1.71 -2.78
CA ILE A 160 23.79 1.51 -1.53
C ILE A 160 23.44 2.57 -0.46
N ASN A 161 23.20 3.81 -0.89
CA ASN A 161 22.78 4.91 -0.01
C ASN A 161 21.39 4.71 0.64
N GLN A 162 20.67 3.65 0.25
CA GLN A 162 19.34 3.30 0.74
C GLN A 162 19.30 1.91 1.38
N ALA A 163 20.46 1.32 1.72
CA ALA A 163 20.62 -0.07 2.18
C ALA A 163 19.71 -0.52 3.35
N ARG A 164 19.07 0.42 4.06
CA ARG A 164 18.08 0.14 5.12
C ARG A 164 16.68 -0.18 4.59
N ILE A 165 16.44 -0.03 3.31
CA ILE A 165 15.19 -0.40 2.65
C ILE A 165 15.36 -1.80 2.05
N LYS A 166 14.34 -2.65 2.18
CA LYS A 166 14.25 -3.87 1.37
C LYS A 166 13.18 -3.68 0.33
N LEU A 167 13.44 -4.19 -0.87
CA LEU A 167 12.51 -4.16 -2.00
C LEU A 167 12.34 -5.57 -2.54
N PHE A 168 11.10 -5.97 -2.78
CA PHE A 168 10.73 -7.26 -3.32
C PHE A 168 9.78 -7.08 -4.50
N GLU A 169 10.00 -7.90 -5.52
CA GLU A 169 8.93 -8.27 -6.45
C GLU A 169 8.05 -9.29 -5.76
N GLN A 170 6.74 -9.04 -5.72
CA GLN A 170 5.76 -9.93 -5.15
C GLN A 170 5.07 -10.70 -6.28
N ARG A 171 5.45 -11.96 -6.48
CA ARG A 171 4.94 -12.77 -7.60
C ARG A 171 3.51 -13.26 -7.37
N ASN A 172 3.09 -13.40 -6.11
CA ASN A 172 1.66 -13.58 -5.83
C ASN A 172 0.94 -12.23 -5.94
N VAL A 173 0.51 -11.88 -7.15
CA VAL A 173 -0.15 -10.60 -7.45
C VAL A 173 -1.52 -10.46 -6.76
N GLN A 174 -2.16 -11.58 -6.41
CA GLN A 174 -3.47 -11.62 -5.72
C GLN A 174 -3.34 -11.25 -4.24
N ALA A 175 -2.14 -11.36 -3.67
CA ALA A 175 -1.88 -10.99 -2.29
C ALA A 175 -1.82 -9.47 -2.07
N SER A 176 -3.00 -8.88 -1.90
CA SER A 176 -3.18 -7.46 -1.62
C SER A 176 -2.92 -7.12 -0.15
N ARG A 177 -3.06 -5.84 0.20
CA ARG A 177 -3.07 -5.37 1.60
C ARG A 177 -4.02 -6.18 2.48
N LYS A 178 -5.14 -6.69 1.96
CA LYS A 178 -6.08 -7.51 2.74
C LYS A 178 -5.47 -8.82 3.24
N GLN A 179 -4.48 -9.36 2.54
CA GLN A 179 -3.74 -10.54 2.98
C GLN A 179 -2.52 -10.15 3.81
N ILE A 180 -1.84 -9.06 3.45
CA ILE A 180 -0.62 -8.61 4.15
C ILE A 180 -0.93 -8.02 5.52
N LEU A 181 -1.99 -7.24 5.66
CA LEU A 181 -2.34 -6.55 6.91
C LEU A 181 -2.49 -7.54 8.09
N PRO A 182 -3.29 -8.62 8.01
CA PRO A 182 -3.37 -9.61 9.09
C PRO A 182 -2.02 -10.26 9.44
N LEU A 183 -1.13 -10.48 8.45
CA LEU A 183 0.20 -11.04 8.71
C LEU A 183 1.04 -10.08 9.55
N ILE A 184 1.04 -8.80 9.20
CA ILE A 184 1.81 -7.79 9.92
C ILE A 184 1.20 -7.52 11.30
N GLU A 185 -0.12 -7.59 11.44
CA GLU A 185 -0.79 -7.54 12.74
C GLU A 185 -0.37 -8.70 13.64
N ASN A 186 -0.29 -9.91 13.12
CA ASN A 186 0.18 -11.07 13.88
C ASN A 186 1.66 -10.92 14.26
N PHE A 187 2.50 -10.51 13.31
CA PHE A 187 3.91 -10.21 13.60
C PHE A 187 4.05 -9.20 14.74
N ALA A 188 3.34 -8.06 14.66
CA ALA A 188 3.46 -7.01 15.66
C ALA A 188 2.99 -7.48 17.05
N LYS A 189 1.92 -8.29 17.12
CA LYS A 189 1.43 -8.87 18.37
C LYS A 189 2.46 -9.78 19.04
N ASP A 190 3.11 -10.63 18.25
CA ASP A 190 4.05 -11.65 18.74
C ASP A 190 5.50 -11.13 18.82
N PHE A 191 5.74 -9.90 18.37
CA PHE A 191 7.09 -9.34 18.30
C PHE A 191 7.66 -9.12 19.71
N ALA A 192 8.64 -9.94 20.06
CA ALA A 192 9.51 -9.74 21.21
C ALA A 192 10.89 -9.26 20.72
N PRO A 193 11.34 -8.07 21.11
CA PRO A 193 12.68 -7.60 20.76
C PRO A 193 13.70 -8.56 21.36
N GLN A 194 14.73 -8.90 20.60
CA GLN A 194 15.88 -9.59 21.18
C GLN A 194 16.58 -8.59 22.09
N ASN A 195 16.59 -8.86 23.40
CA ASN A 195 17.32 -8.01 24.35
C ASN A 195 18.80 -8.03 23.99
N SER A 196 19.27 -6.94 23.40
CA SER A 196 20.69 -6.63 23.26
C SER A 196 21.29 -6.60 24.67
N SER A 197 21.94 -7.71 25.05
CA SER A 197 22.76 -7.79 26.27
C SER A 197 24.10 -7.11 26.04
#